data_AF-K1P9I2-F1
#
_entry.id   AF-K1P9I2-F1
#
_cell.length_a   1.000
_cell.length_b   1.000
_cell.length_c   1.000
_cell.angle_alpha   90.00
_cell.angle_beta   90.00
_cell.angle_gamma   90.00
#
_symmetry.space_group_name_H-M   'P 1'
#
loop_
_entity.id
_entity.type
_entity.pdbx_description
1 polymer ?
#
loop_
_entity_poly.entity_id
_entity_poly.type
_entity_poly.pdbx_seq_one_letter_code
_entity_poly.pdbx_strand_id
1 'polypeptide(L)'
;MEEAASTNGVSEDTDDASEKHEEEELTFLEIPWEDVIFKYIMPCLPLQTKFQMRRVSKQCLEMMTLYFSISRTVNTCRIANKMTAGALSIMTKNNTGLHDLVLRNSKDWLTDPVLIPVLKQNQKLQRLDISNCSFVTNSSLQVLGVNCKNVRTVCLTDCHWVSVEGLTVLAFHCVNIESLDLTGCWGITDEAITLLAMQCKK
;
A
#
# COMPACT_ATOMS: atom_id res chain seq x y z
N MET A 1 48.11 30.76 78.41
CA MET A 1 47.49 31.76 77.51
C MET A 1 46.93 30.97 76.35
N GLU A 2 45.77 30.30 76.48
CA GLU A 2 44.43 30.85 76.81
C GLU A 2 44.08 31.95 75.79
N GLU A 3 43.05 31.86 74.96
CA GLU A 3 41.70 31.32 75.13
C GLU A 3 41.11 30.73 73.84
N ALA A 4 40.08 29.90 74.03
CA ALA A 4 39.14 29.44 73.03
C ALA A 4 38.02 30.47 72.78
N ALA A 5 37.43 30.44 71.58
CA ALA A 5 36.02 30.81 71.41
C ALA A 5 35.41 29.94 70.30
N SER A 6 34.45 29.12 70.70
CA SER A 6 33.61 28.27 69.88
C SER A 6 32.24 28.94 69.76
N THR A 7 31.65 29.01 68.58
CA THR A 7 30.20 29.11 68.41
C THR A 7 29.77 28.40 67.14
N ASN A 8 29.02 27.31 67.34
CA ASN A 8 28.18 26.60 66.38
C ASN A 8 27.16 27.53 65.70
N GLY A 9 26.69 27.13 64.51
CA GLY A 9 25.37 27.58 64.05
C GLY A 9 25.02 27.30 62.60
N VAL A 10 24.42 26.12 62.37
CA VAL A 10 23.28 25.86 61.47
C VAL A 10 23.55 25.78 59.95
N SER A 11 23.34 24.54 59.48
CA SER A 11 22.91 24.07 58.16
C SER A 11 22.19 25.07 57.24
N GLU A 12 22.64 25.13 56.00
CA GLU A 12 21.75 25.22 54.84
C GLU A 12 22.25 24.24 53.78
N ASP A 13 21.72 23.03 53.87
CA ASP A 13 21.65 22.08 52.76
C ASP A 13 20.84 22.75 51.64
N THR A 14 21.51 23.40 50.70
CA THR A 14 20.92 23.60 49.38
C THR A 14 21.29 22.40 48.54
N ASP A 15 20.44 21.38 48.63
CA ASP A 15 20.26 20.36 47.60
C ASP A 15 20.08 21.09 46.25
N ASP A 16 21.18 21.27 45.52
CA ASP A 16 21.13 21.53 44.08
C ASP A 16 20.77 20.19 43.44
N ALA A 17 19.50 19.82 43.58
CA ALA A 17 18.86 18.82 42.77
C ALA A 17 18.89 19.37 41.35
N SER A 18 19.99 19.08 40.65
CA SER A 18 20.08 19.18 39.21
C SER A 18 18.92 18.36 38.66
N GLU A 19 17.80 19.03 38.35
CA GLU A 19 16.72 18.51 37.55
C GLU A 19 17.34 18.18 36.20
N LYS A 20 17.90 16.98 36.11
CA LYS A 20 18.11 16.30 34.85
C LYS A 20 16.71 16.06 34.31
N HIS A 21 16.19 17.05 33.59
CA HIS A 21 15.30 16.76 32.49
C HIS A 21 16.13 15.93 31.50
N GLU A 22 16.20 14.62 31.76
CA GLU A 22 16.39 13.63 30.71
C GLU A 22 15.18 13.82 29.81
N GLU A 23 15.33 14.69 28.80
CA GLU A 23 14.50 14.62 27.62
C GLU A 23 14.70 13.21 27.08
N GLU A 24 13.80 12.29 27.45
CA GLU A 24 13.72 10.97 26.85
C GLU A 24 13.54 11.23 25.35
N GLU A 25 14.64 11.14 24.59
CA GLU A 25 14.61 11.19 23.14
C GLU A 25 13.77 10.00 22.69
N LEU A 26 12.46 10.24 22.50
CA LEU A 26 11.54 9.23 22.02
C LEU A 26 12.12 8.65 20.73
N THR A 27 12.48 7.38 20.78
CA THR A 27 12.99 6.73 19.58
C THR A 27 11.85 6.61 18.59
N PHE A 28 12.16 6.72 17.29
CA PHE A 28 11.14 6.66 16.23
C PHE A 28 10.16 5.48 16.36
N LEU A 29 10.60 4.36 16.94
CA LEU A 29 9.81 3.14 17.13
C LEU A 29 8.93 3.13 18.39
N GLU A 30 9.15 4.04 19.33
CA GLU A 30 8.30 4.24 20.53
C GLU A 30 7.07 5.08 20.24
N ILE A 31 7.06 5.82 19.12
CA ILE A 31 5.89 6.55 18.63
C ILE A 31 4.79 5.55 18.24
N PRO A 32 3.51 5.77 18.59
CA PRO A 32 2.40 4.90 18.18
C PRO A 32 2.34 4.69 16.66
N TRP A 33 2.48 3.43 16.23
CA TRP A 33 2.65 3.11 14.81
C TRP A 33 1.42 3.49 13.98
N GLU A 34 0.22 3.09 14.41
CA GLU A 34 -1.01 3.29 13.62
C GLU A 34 -1.45 4.75 13.56
N ASP A 35 -1.45 5.43 14.70
CA ASP A 35 -2.01 6.78 14.82
C ASP A 35 -1.09 7.87 14.25
N VAL A 36 0.23 7.63 14.28
CA VAL A 36 1.22 8.63 13.89
C VAL A 36 2.07 8.17 12.70
N ILE A 37 2.81 7.08 12.86
CA ILE A 37 3.80 6.67 11.85
C ILE A 37 3.12 6.29 10.54
N PHE A 38 2.11 5.43 10.59
CA PHE A 38 1.40 4.92 9.41
C PHE A 38 0.57 6.00 8.72
N LYS A 39 0.09 6.98 9.50
CA LYS A 39 -0.77 8.06 9.01
C LYS A 39 0.02 9.21 8.40
N TYR A 40 1.11 9.63 9.02
CA TYR A 40 1.83 10.84 8.61
C TYR A 40 3.20 10.58 7.98
N ILE A 41 3.88 9.50 8.37
CA ILE A 41 5.27 9.25 7.94
C ILE A 41 5.29 8.28 6.75
N MET A 42 4.64 7.13 6.91
CA MET A 42 4.67 6.08 5.89
C MET A 42 4.12 6.50 4.52
N PRO A 43 3.05 7.32 4.39
CA PRO A 43 2.58 7.75 3.08
C PRO A 43 3.61 8.59 2.32
N CYS A 44 4.48 9.32 3.03
CA CYS A 44 5.54 10.14 2.46
C CYS A 44 6.76 9.33 2.03
N LEU A 45 6.95 8.13 2.57
CA LEU A 45 8.12 7.31 2.27
C LEU A 45 7.98 6.55 0.94
N PRO A 46 9.04 6.57 0.09
CA PRO A 46 9.10 5.73 -1.09
C PRO A 46 8.98 4.24 -0.73
N LEU A 47 8.34 3.47 -1.61
CA LEU A 47 8.17 2.04 -1.39
C LEU A 47 9.51 1.30 -1.22
N GLN A 48 10.57 1.75 -1.90
CA GLN A 48 11.92 1.19 -1.72
C GLN A 48 12.42 1.32 -0.27
N THR A 49 12.25 2.49 0.35
CA THR A 49 12.65 2.75 1.74
C THR A 49 11.86 1.87 2.72
N LYS A 50 10.56 1.71 2.47
CA LYS A 50 9.69 0.78 3.22
C LYS A 50 10.23 -0.65 3.20
N PHE A 51 10.72 -1.13 2.05
CA PHE A 51 11.37 -2.44 1.95
C PHE A 51 12.73 -2.50 2.65
N GLN A 52 13.52 -1.42 2.62
CA GLN A 52 14.80 -1.38 3.34
C GLN A 52 14.59 -1.39 4.86
N MET A 53 13.58 -0.68 5.37
CA MET A 53 13.24 -0.66 6.80
C MET A 53 13.01 -2.07 7.36
N ARG A 54 12.42 -2.97 6.57
CA ARG A 54 12.22 -4.37 6.97
C ARG A 54 13.52 -5.12 7.33
N ARG A 55 14.68 -4.64 6.89
CA ARG A 55 15.98 -5.26 7.15
C ARG A 55 16.75 -4.59 8.30
N VAL A 56 16.23 -3.47 8.83
CA VAL A 56 16.94 -2.67 9.86
C VAL A 56 16.87 -3.35 11.22
N SER A 57 15.69 -3.82 11.64
CA SER A 57 15.49 -4.50 12.92
C SER A 57 14.24 -5.39 12.87
N LYS A 58 14.08 -6.27 13.87
CA LYS A 58 12.85 -7.10 14.02
C LYS A 58 11.60 -6.23 14.19
N GLN A 59 11.69 -5.17 14.99
CA GLN A 59 10.61 -4.21 15.20
C GLN A 59 10.22 -3.49 13.89
N CYS A 60 11.20 -3.07 13.08
CA CYS A 60 10.91 -2.46 11.79
C CYS A 60 10.24 -3.46 10.82
N LEU A 61 10.62 -4.74 10.86
CA LEU A 61 9.96 -5.78 10.06
C LEU A 61 8.49 -5.96 10.47
N GLU A 62 8.20 -6.03 11.76
CA GLU A 62 6.84 -6.15 12.30
C GLU A 62 6.00 -4.91 11.96
N MET A 63 6.53 -3.73 12.25
CA MET A 63 5.93 -2.44 11.91
C MET A 63 5.56 -2.36 10.42
N MET A 64 6.49 -2.72 9.54
CA MET A 64 6.24 -2.69 8.10
C MET A 64 5.24 -3.75 7.64
N THR A 65 5.23 -4.92 8.28
CA THR A 65 4.25 -5.99 7.99
C THR A 65 2.85 -5.55 8.38
N LEU A 66 2.69 -4.90 9.54
CA LEU A 66 1.43 -4.32 9.99
C LEU A 66 0.98 -3.18 9.05
N TYR A 67 1.88 -2.25 8.72
CA TYR A 67 1.60 -1.18 7.75
C TYR A 67 1.09 -1.73 6.42
N PHE A 68 1.76 -2.74 5.85
CA PHE A 68 1.32 -3.35 4.60
C PHE A 68 -0.01 -4.09 4.74
N SER A 69 -0.33 -4.65 5.91
CA SER A 69 -1.63 -5.29 6.17
C SER A 69 -2.80 -4.30 6.16
N ILE A 70 -2.58 -3.07 6.62
CA ILE A 70 -3.62 -2.03 6.70
C ILE A 70 -3.61 -1.04 5.53
N SER A 71 -2.55 -1.05 4.71
CA SER A 71 -2.40 -0.11 3.60
C SER A 71 -3.54 -0.25 2.61
N ARG A 72 -4.18 0.87 2.27
CA ARG A 72 -5.26 0.88 1.26
C ARG A 72 -4.73 1.05 -0.16
N THR A 73 -3.44 1.37 -0.30
CA THR A 73 -2.84 1.71 -1.59
C THR A 73 -1.54 0.94 -1.79
N VAL A 74 -1.39 0.32 -2.95
CA VAL A 74 -0.14 -0.26 -3.43
C VAL A 74 0.17 0.36 -4.78
N ASN A 75 1.25 1.13 -4.86
CA ASN A 75 1.68 1.77 -6.09
C ASN A 75 3.15 1.47 -6.36
N THR A 76 3.40 0.77 -7.46
CA THR A 76 4.75 0.37 -7.87
C THR A 76 5.34 1.25 -8.97
N CYS A 77 4.66 2.31 -9.42
CA CYS A 77 5.07 3.09 -10.60
C CYS A 77 6.51 3.61 -10.54
N ARG A 78 6.98 4.01 -9.34
CA ARG A 78 8.35 4.51 -9.12
C ARG A 78 9.42 3.41 -9.08
N ILE A 79 9.02 2.16 -8.91
CA ILE A 79 9.93 1.02 -8.73
C ILE A 79 9.60 -0.17 -9.64
N ALA A 80 8.80 0.02 -10.69
CA ALA A 80 8.32 -1.07 -11.55
C ALA A 80 9.45 -2.00 -12.03
N ASN A 81 10.57 -1.42 -12.47
CA ASN A 81 11.73 -2.16 -12.99
C ASN A 81 12.55 -2.91 -11.91
N LYS A 82 12.32 -2.62 -10.63
CA LYS A 82 12.99 -3.27 -9.48
C LYS A 82 12.04 -4.17 -8.70
N MET A 83 10.76 -4.17 -9.05
CA MET A 83 9.73 -4.91 -8.35
C MET A 83 9.74 -6.38 -8.79
N THR A 84 9.41 -7.28 -7.86
CA THR A 84 9.29 -8.71 -8.13
C THR A 84 7.96 -9.23 -7.62
N ALA A 85 7.51 -10.38 -8.15
CA ALA A 85 6.30 -11.05 -7.67
C ALA A 85 6.34 -11.34 -6.16
N GLY A 86 7.51 -11.72 -5.63
CA GLY A 86 7.69 -11.96 -4.21
C GLY A 86 7.53 -10.69 -3.37
N ALA A 87 8.02 -9.55 -3.85
CA ALA A 87 7.84 -8.27 -3.15
C ALA A 87 6.36 -7.88 -3.08
N LEU A 88 5.60 -8.06 -4.17
CA LEU A 88 4.15 -7.80 -4.16
C LEU A 88 3.45 -8.77 -3.21
N SER A 89 3.77 -10.07 -3.29
CA SER A 89 3.18 -11.08 -2.42
C SER A 89 3.38 -10.76 -0.94
N ILE A 90 4.54 -10.24 -0.54
CA ILE A 90 4.75 -9.82 0.85
C ILE A 90 3.86 -8.64 1.23
N MET A 91 3.69 -7.66 0.35
CA MET A 91 2.84 -6.50 0.62
C MET A 91 1.36 -6.89 0.69
N THR A 92 0.93 -7.87 -0.10
CA THR A 92 -0.48 -8.25 -0.22
C THR A 92 -0.86 -9.46 0.62
N LYS A 93 0.10 -10.14 1.27
CA LYS A 93 -0.11 -11.43 1.96
C LYS A 93 -1.29 -11.41 2.94
N ASN A 94 -1.36 -10.36 3.76
CA ASN A 94 -2.37 -10.18 4.80
C ASN A 94 -3.25 -8.95 4.52
N ASN A 95 -3.22 -8.41 3.30
CA ASN A 95 -3.95 -7.21 2.96
C ASN A 95 -5.34 -7.56 2.40
N THR A 96 -6.38 -7.17 3.14
CA THR A 96 -7.79 -7.36 2.77
C THR A 96 -8.54 -6.03 2.58
N GLY A 97 -7.84 -4.91 2.76
CA GLY A 97 -8.39 -3.56 2.78
C GLY A 97 -7.96 -2.70 1.60
N LEU A 98 -7.43 -3.29 0.53
CA LEU A 98 -6.88 -2.53 -0.59
C LEU A 98 -7.99 -1.85 -1.39
N HIS A 99 -7.80 -0.55 -1.66
CA HIS A 99 -8.66 0.27 -2.50
C HIS A 99 -7.98 0.59 -3.84
N ASP A 100 -6.68 0.89 -3.83
CA ASP A 100 -5.92 1.27 -5.02
C ASP A 100 -4.75 0.30 -5.26
N LEU A 101 -4.75 -0.36 -6.41
CA LEU A 101 -3.67 -1.25 -6.86
C LEU A 101 -3.12 -0.78 -8.19
N VAL A 102 -1.89 -0.27 -8.20
CA VAL A 102 -1.20 0.26 -9.38
C VAL A 102 0.09 -0.51 -9.63
N LEU A 103 0.11 -1.31 -10.69
CA LEU A 103 1.16 -2.24 -11.10
C LEU A 103 1.66 -2.00 -12.53
N ARG A 104 1.73 -0.73 -12.95
CA ARG A 104 2.16 -0.34 -14.31
C ARG A 104 3.53 -0.90 -14.70
N ASN A 105 3.70 -1.22 -15.98
CA ASN A 105 4.97 -1.66 -16.58
C ASN A 105 5.58 -2.91 -15.91
N SER A 106 4.74 -3.78 -15.36
CA SER A 106 5.18 -5.00 -14.67
C SER A 106 5.22 -6.20 -15.64
N LYS A 107 5.88 -6.03 -16.80
CA LYS A 107 5.89 -7.05 -17.86
C LYS A 107 6.58 -8.34 -17.44
N ASP A 108 7.60 -8.27 -16.60
CA ASP A 108 8.49 -9.43 -16.41
C ASP A 108 8.02 -10.38 -15.29
N TRP A 109 7.10 -9.93 -14.43
CA TRP A 109 6.76 -10.66 -13.21
C TRP A 109 5.27 -10.71 -12.86
N LEU A 110 4.43 -9.83 -13.43
CA LEU A 110 3.00 -9.83 -13.14
C LEU A 110 2.29 -10.88 -13.98
N THR A 111 1.78 -11.91 -13.30
CA THR A 111 1.07 -13.05 -13.89
C THR A 111 -0.22 -13.30 -13.11
N ASP A 112 -1.17 -14.04 -13.70
CA ASP A 112 -2.44 -14.37 -13.04
C ASP A 112 -2.28 -15.04 -11.66
N PRO A 113 -1.36 -16.00 -11.43
CA PRO A 113 -1.17 -16.60 -10.11
C PRO A 113 -0.75 -15.60 -9.03
N VAL A 114 -0.10 -14.50 -9.42
CA VAL A 114 0.31 -13.44 -8.50
C VAL A 114 -0.85 -12.47 -8.25
N LEU A 115 -1.62 -12.14 -9.30
CA LEU A 115 -2.69 -11.14 -9.22
C LEU A 115 -4.00 -11.69 -8.65
N ILE A 116 -4.42 -12.89 -9.06
CA ILE A 116 -5.70 -13.50 -8.66
C ILE A 116 -5.88 -13.58 -7.13
N PRO A 117 -4.88 -14.01 -6.32
CA PRO A 117 -5.03 -14.04 -4.87
C PRO A 117 -5.29 -12.64 -4.29
N VAL A 118 -4.63 -11.61 -4.83
CA VAL A 118 -4.80 -10.21 -4.40
C VAL A 118 -6.22 -9.74 -4.69
N LEU A 119 -6.74 -10.03 -5.89
CA LEU A 119 -8.10 -9.67 -6.27
C LEU A 119 -9.15 -10.39 -5.42
N LYS A 120 -8.94 -11.68 -5.12
CA LYS A 120 -9.87 -12.46 -4.29
C LYS A 120 -9.96 -11.95 -2.85
N GLN A 121 -8.83 -11.54 -2.28
CA GLN A 121 -8.75 -11.04 -0.90
C GLN A 121 -9.30 -9.62 -0.74
N ASN A 122 -9.33 -8.82 -1.82
CA ASN A 122 -9.63 -7.38 -1.76
C ASN A 122 -10.96 -7.04 -2.45
N GLN A 123 -12.07 -7.35 -1.79
CA GLN A 123 -13.43 -7.06 -2.31
C GLN A 123 -13.80 -5.57 -2.30
N LYS A 124 -13.02 -4.75 -1.58
CA LYS A 124 -13.17 -3.29 -1.47
C LYS A 124 -12.34 -2.52 -2.50
N LEU A 125 -11.71 -3.22 -3.45
CA LEU A 125 -10.90 -2.58 -4.48
C LEU A 125 -11.75 -1.61 -5.31
N GLN A 126 -11.24 -0.40 -5.49
CA GLN A 126 -11.88 0.69 -6.22
C GLN A 126 -11.11 1.05 -7.50
N ARG A 127 -9.78 0.94 -7.46
CA ARG A 127 -8.91 1.25 -8.59
C ARG A 127 -7.94 0.12 -8.85
N LEU A 128 -7.93 -0.35 -10.10
CA LEU A 128 -6.94 -1.28 -10.62
C LEU A 128 -6.25 -0.66 -11.82
N ASP A 129 -4.93 -0.73 -11.83
CA ASP A 129 -4.12 -0.26 -12.94
C ASP A 129 -3.01 -1.27 -13.22
N ILE A 130 -3.16 -2.00 -14.30
CA ILE A 130 -2.22 -3.03 -14.77
C ILE A 130 -1.74 -2.69 -16.19
N SER A 131 -1.57 -1.40 -16.46
CA SER A 131 -1.14 -0.89 -17.76
C SER A 131 0.22 -1.46 -18.16
N ASN A 132 0.34 -1.81 -19.45
CA ASN A 132 1.56 -2.33 -20.08
C ASN A 132 2.07 -3.62 -19.40
N CYS A 133 1.14 -4.51 -19.02
CA CYS A 133 1.44 -5.85 -18.48
C CYS A 133 1.14 -6.91 -19.55
N SER A 134 2.08 -7.84 -19.78
CA SER A 134 2.01 -8.77 -20.94
C SER A 134 1.69 -10.22 -20.57
N PHE A 135 1.88 -10.64 -19.32
CA PHE A 135 1.63 -12.03 -18.88
C PHE A 135 0.38 -12.21 -18.00
N VAL A 136 -0.50 -11.21 -17.98
CA VAL A 136 -1.84 -11.31 -17.37
C VAL A 136 -2.82 -11.79 -18.43
N THR A 137 -3.88 -12.50 -18.04
CA THR A 137 -4.93 -12.96 -18.97
C THR A 137 -6.33 -12.54 -18.51
N ASN A 138 -7.32 -12.80 -19.36
CA ASN A 138 -8.74 -12.57 -19.05
C ASN A 138 -9.22 -13.32 -17.80
N SER A 139 -8.49 -14.34 -17.34
CA SER A 139 -8.76 -15.02 -16.06
C SER A 139 -8.71 -14.04 -14.88
N SER A 140 -7.74 -13.12 -14.88
CA SER A 140 -7.64 -12.09 -13.84
C SER A 140 -8.81 -11.09 -13.91
N LEU A 141 -9.28 -10.73 -15.11
CA LEU A 141 -10.46 -9.86 -15.26
C LEU A 141 -11.74 -10.55 -14.80
N GLN A 142 -11.88 -11.86 -15.04
CA GLN A 142 -13.01 -12.62 -14.57
C GLN A 142 -13.06 -12.65 -13.03
N VAL A 143 -11.92 -12.89 -12.39
CA VAL A 143 -11.80 -12.83 -10.92
C VAL A 143 -12.07 -11.41 -10.42
N LEU A 144 -11.55 -10.38 -11.08
CA LEU A 144 -11.84 -8.98 -10.74
C LEU A 144 -13.35 -8.72 -10.76
N GLY A 145 -14.02 -9.10 -11.84
CA GLY A 145 -15.47 -8.95 -11.98
C GLY A 145 -16.23 -9.66 -10.88
N VAL A 146 -15.90 -10.92 -10.61
CA VAL A 146 -16.62 -11.73 -9.61
C VAL A 146 -16.41 -11.21 -8.18
N ASN A 147 -15.17 -10.81 -7.82
CA ASN A 147 -14.82 -10.50 -6.43
C ASN A 147 -14.89 -9.01 -6.08
N CYS A 148 -14.62 -8.11 -7.02
CA CYS A 148 -14.43 -6.67 -6.75
C CYS A 148 -15.58 -5.83 -7.35
N LYS A 149 -16.76 -5.87 -6.71
CA LYS A 149 -17.98 -5.18 -7.20
C LYS A 149 -17.94 -3.63 -7.05
N ASN A 150 -16.99 -3.12 -6.27
CA ASN A 150 -16.84 -1.70 -5.97
C ASN A 150 -15.80 -1.00 -6.85
N VAL A 151 -15.28 -1.69 -7.86
CA VAL A 151 -14.30 -1.11 -8.79
C VAL A 151 -14.94 0.02 -9.58
N ARG A 152 -14.27 1.17 -9.58
CA ARG A 152 -14.64 2.41 -10.25
C ARG A 152 -13.67 2.76 -11.37
N THR A 153 -12.39 2.49 -11.18
CA THR A 153 -11.34 2.84 -12.14
C THR A 153 -10.56 1.60 -12.56
N VAL A 154 -10.51 1.33 -13.85
CA VAL A 154 -9.72 0.24 -14.42
C VAL A 154 -8.85 0.80 -15.55
N CYS A 155 -7.54 0.66 -15.43
CA CYS A 155 -6.59 1.05 -16.48
C CYS A 155 -5.89 -0.19 -17.05
N LEU A 156 -6.11 -0.44 -18.33
CA LEU A 156 -5.57 -1.56 -19.11
C LEU A 156 -4.80 -1.06 -20.33
N THR A 157 -4.18 0.13 -20.26
CA THR A 157 -3.44 0.71 -21.39
C THR A 157 -2.36 -0.25 -21.89
N ASP A 158 -2.23 -0.42 -23.20
CA ASP A 158 -1.29 -1.32 -23.87
C ASP A 158 -1.37 -2.80 -23.42
N CYS A 159 -2.54 -3.23 -22.95
CA CYS A 159 -2.80 -4.63 -22.57
C CYS A 159 -3.39 -5.43 -23.72
N HIS A 160 -2.52 -5.98 -24.56
CA HIS A 160 -2.90 -6.70 -25.79
C HIS A 160 -3.67 -8.02 -25.57
N TRP A 161 -3.67 -8.54 -24.34
CA TRP A 161 -4.32 -9.78 -23.94
C TRP A 161 -5.81 -9.62 -23.58
N VAL A 162 -6.27 -8.38 -23.45
CA VAL A 162 -7.66 -8.06 -23.11
C VAL A 162 -8.56 -8.39 -24.31
N SER A 163 -9.60 -9.18 -24.07
CA SER A 163 -10.59 -9.55 -25.09
C SER A 163 -11.98 -8.99 -24.78
N VAL A 164 -12.85 -9.01 -25.80
CA VAL A 164 -14.28 -8.68 -25.67
C VAL A 164 -14.96 -9.50 -24.57
N GLU A 165 -14.61 -10.80 -24.45
CA GLU A 165 -15.15 -11.68 -23.40
C GLU A 165 -14.76 -11.19 -22.00
N GLY A 166 -13.48 -10.85 -21.81
CA GLY A 166 -13.00 -10.31 -20.54
C GLY A 166 -13.71 -9.01 -20.13
N LEU A 167 -13.94 -8.11 -21.09
CA LEU A 167 -14.67 -6.86 -20.86
C LEU A 167 -16.15 -7.09 -20.57
N THR A 168 -16.77 -8.05 -21.24
CA THR A 168 -18.18 -8.40 -21.00
C THR A 168 -18.38 -8.82 -19.54
N VAL A 169 -17.46 -9.63 -19.00
CA VAL A 169 -17.51 -10.04 -17.59
C VAL A 169 -17.39 -8.83 -16.65
N LEU A 170 -16.50 -7.88 -16.96
CA LEU A 170 -16.38 -6.64 -16.17
C LEU A 170 -17.67 -5.83 -16.24
N ALA A 171 -18.26 -5.64 -17.42
CA ALA A 171 -19.48 -4.88 -17.58
C ALA A 171 -20.62 -5.47 -16.74
N PHE A 172 -20.85 -6.78 -16.81
CA PHE A 172 -21.94 -7.44 -16.08
C PHE A 172 -21.80 -7.38 -14.57
N HIS A 173 -20.58 -7.38 -14.05
CA HIS A 173 -20.34 -7.52 -12.62
C HIS A 173 -19.88 -6.24 -11.92
N CYS A 174 -19.19 -5.34 -12.61
CA CYS A 174 -18.66 -4.09 -12.08
C CYS A 174 -19.50 -2.91 -12.59
N VAL A 175 -20.75 -2.83 -12.14
CA VAL A 175 -21.71 -1.80 -12.58
C VAL A 175 -21.40 -0.37 -12.11
N ASN A 176 -20.36 -0.21 -11.28
CA ASN A 176 -19.92 1.08 -10.73
C ASN A 176 -18.66 1.62 -11.40
N ILE A 177 -18.25 1.09 -12.56
CA ILE A 177 -17.11 1.63 -13.30
C ILE A 177 -17.44 3.05 -13.76
N GLU A 178 -16.61 4.01 -13.34
CA GLU A 178 -16.67 5.43 -13.68
C GLU A 178 -15.59 5.79 -14.73
N SER A 179 -14.47 5.06 -14.75
CA SER A 179 -13.35 5.32 -15.65
C SER A 179 -12.72 4.01 -16.11
N LEU A 180 -12.66 3.81 -17.42
CA LEU A 180 -12.05 2.65 -18.06
C LEU A 180 -11.10 3.12 -19.16
N ASP A 181 -9.80 2.82 -19.03
CA ASP A 181 -8.79 3.12 -20.03
C ASP A 181 -8.38 1.84 -20.77
N LEU A 182 -8.65 1.82 -22.08
CA LEU A 182 -8.39 0.71 -23.00
C LEU A 182 -7.46 1.14 -24.15
N THR A 183 -6.73 2.25 -23.98
CA THR A 183 -5.82 2.78 -25.00
C THR A 183 -4.78 1.73 -25.39
N GLY A 184 -4.58 1.48 -26.69
CA GLY A 184 -3.62 0.46 -27.17
C GLY A 184 -4.14 -0.99 -27.11
N CYS A 185 -5.38 -1.21 -26.69
CA CYS A 185 -6.00 -2.55 -26.72
C CYS A 185 -6.69 -2.82 -28.07
N TRP A 186 -5.92 -3.33 -29.02
CA TRP A 186 -6.35 -3.75 -30.37
C TRP A 186 -7.45 -4.84 -30.46
N GLY A 187 -7.68 -5.63 -29.40
CA GLY A 187 -8.61 -6.78 -29.42
C GLY A 187 -10.06 -6.44 -29.08
N ILE A 188 -10.40 -5.14 -29.01
CA ILE A 188 -11.69 -4.65 -28.50
C ILE A 188 -12.53 -4.13 -29.65
N THR A 189 -13.82 -4.49 -29.65
CA THR A 189 -14.81 -4.05 -30.63
C THR A 189 -15.76 -3.01 -30.05
N ASP A 190 -16.39 -2.22 -30.92
CA ASP A 190 -17.40 -1.22 -30.53
C ASP A 190 -18.60 -1.83 -29.79
N GLU A 191 -18.93 -3.09 -30.07
CA GLU A 191 -19.98 -3.83 -29.37
C GLU A 191 -19.65 -4.00 -27.88
N ALA A 192 -18.39 -4.34 -27.56
CA ALA A 192 -17.93 -4.48 -26.18
C ALA A 192 -18.03 -3.14 -25.42
N ILE A 193 -17.68 -2.04 -26.08
CA ILE A 193 -17.76 -0.68 -25.52
C ILE A 193 -19.22 -0.28 -25.31
N THR A 194 -20.10 -0.60 -26.25
CA THR A 194 -21.53 -0.35 -26.15
C THR A 194 -22.15 -1.10 -24.96
N LEU A 195 -21.77 -2.37 -24.78
CA LEU A 195 -22.22 -3.18 -23.64
C LEU A 195 -21.76 -2.58 -22.30
N LEU A 196 -20.49 -2.15 -22.21
CA LEU A 196 -19.97 -1.44 -21.04
C LEU A 196 -20.75 -0.15 -20.75
N ALA A 197 -21.02 0.66 -21.77
CA ALA A 197 -21.77 1.91 -21.64
C ALA A 197 -23.24 1.69 -21.24
N MET A 198 -23.87 0.60 -21.70
CA MET A 198 -25.24 0.27 -21.32
C MET A 198 -25.36 -0.22 -19.87
N GLN A 199 -24.35 -0.95 -19.39
CA GLN A 199 -24.37 -1.61 -18.10
C GLN A 199 -23.81 -0.72 -16.96
N CYS A 200 -22.84 0.15 -17.26
CA CYS A 200 -22.27 1.11 -16.31
C CYS A 200 -22.96 2.47 -16.49
N LYS A 201 -24.02 2.72 -15.70
CA LYS A 201 -24.93 3.89 -15.85
C LYS A 201 -24.57 5.08 -14.94
N LYS A 202 -23.39 5.10 -14.34
CA LYS A 202 -22.99 6.13 -13.37
C LYS A 202 -22.04 7.14 -13.96
#